data_AF-A0A8T6XRD7-F1
#
_entry.id   AF-A0A8T6XRD7-F1
#
_cell.length_a   1.000
_cell.length_b   1.000
_cell.length_c   1.000
_cell.angle_alpha   90.00
_cell.angle_beta   90.00
_cell.angle_gamma   90.00
#
_symmetry.space_group_name_H-M   'P 1'
#
loop_
_entity.id
_entity.type
_entity.pdbx_description
1 polymer ?
#
loop_
_entity_poly.entity_id
_entity_poly.type
_entity_poly.pdbx_seq_one_letter_code
_entity_poly.pdbx_strand_id
1 'polypeptide(L)'
;SKALSELLFQDGIQLITKVRKNMKNKPLSDVEKVLLRKRAIIETVNDELKNICQVEHTRHRSIDNFLINILGALAAYSFFPKKPSINVEFETKNKNQLNLFAA
;
A
#
# COMPACT_ATOMS: atom_id res chain seq x y z
N SER A 1 -13.57 -4.41 10.72
CA SER A 1 -14.18 -5.44 11.59
C SER A 1 -13.07 -6.26 12.22
N LYS A 2 -13.17 -6.63 13.50
CA LYS A 2 -12.13 -7.44 14.18
C LYS A 2 -11.94 -8.79 13.47
N ALA A 3 -13.05 -9.45 13.11
CA ALA A 3 -13.04 -10.73 12.40
C ALA A 3 -12.29 -10.66 11.06
N LEU A 4 -12.55 -9.65 10.23
CA LEU A 4 -11.85 -9.50 8.93
C LEU A 4 -10.34 -9.29 9.11
N SER A 5 -9.94 -8.50 10.10
CA SER A 5 -8.51 -8.29 10.39
C SER A 5 -7.83 -9.56 10.86
N GLU A 6 -8.55 -10.48 11.49
CA GLU A 6 -8.03 -11.73 12.02
C GLU A 6 -7.93 -12.79 10.93
N LEU A 7 -8.95 -12.89 10.06
CA LEU A 7 -8.92 -13.73 8.86
C LEU A 7 -7.76 -13.35 7.93
N LEU A 8 -7.63 -12.07 7.58
CA LEU A 8 -6.53 -11.62 6.73
C LEU A 8 -5.16 -11.87 7.37
N PHE A 9 -5.06 -11.76 8.69
CA PHE A 9 -3.82 -12.02 9.39
C PHE A 9 -3.43 -13.50 9.37
N GLN A 10 -4.40 -14.42 9.38
CA GLN A 10 -4.15 -15.86 9.16
C GLN A 10 -3.55 -16.12 7.78
N ASP A 11 -3.97 -15.35 6.76
CA ASP A 11 -3.43 -15.39 5.40
C ASP A 11 -2.10 -14.61 5.26
N GLY A 12 -1.53 -14.09 6.35
CA GLY A 12 -0.30 -13.29 6.34
C GLY A 12 -0.48 -11.84 5.85
N ILE A 13 -1.72 -11.38 5.68
CA ILE A 13 -2.07 -10.05 5.19
C ILE A 13 -2.38 -9.13 6.38
N GLN A 14 -1.50 -8.15 6.61
CA GLN A 14 -1.71 -7.15 7.66
C GLN A 14 -2.60 -5.99 7.17
N LEU A 15 -3.74 -5.80 7.84
CA LEU A 15 -4.68 -4.73 7.53
C LEU A 15 -4.30 -3.41 8.23
N ILE A 16 -3.80 -2.43 7.46
CA ILE A 16 -3.44 -1.10 7.94
C ILE A 16 -4.62 -0.13 7.73
N THR A 17 -5.21 0.39 8.81
CA THR A 17 -6.37 1.30 8.74
C THR A 17 -6.32 2.40 9.80
N LYS A 18 -6.98 3.54 9.53
CA LYS A 18 -7.21 4.59 10.55
C LYS A 18 -8.21 4.08 11.60
N VAL A 19 -7.96 4.42 12.86
CA VAL A 19 -8.88 4.13 13.98
C VAL A 19 -10.15 4.97 13.81
N ARG A 20 -11.32 4.31 13.79
CA ARG A 20 -12.64 4.96 13.70
C ARG A 20 -13.29 5.08 15.07
N LYS A 21 -14.35 5.89 15.17
CA LYS A 21 -15.19 5.99 16.38
C LYS A 21 -15.65 4.57 16.79
N ASN A 22 -15.51 4.24 18.07
CA ASN A 22 -15.80 2.92 18.68
C ASN A 22 -14.82 1.77 18.34
N MET A 23 -13.69 2.03 17.68
CA MET A 23 -12.62 1.04 17.55
C MET A 23 -11.64 1.13 18.72
N LYS A 24 -11.17 -0.03 19.19
CA LYS A 24 -10.03 -0.07 20.11
C LYS A 24 -8.79 0.45 19.40
N ASN A 25 -8.01 1.28 20.08
CA ASN A 25 -6.74 1.78 19.54
C ASN A 25 -5.77 0.60 19.34
N LYS A 26 -5.15 0.51 18.18
CA LYS A 26 -4.11 -0.48 17.89
C LYS A 26 -2.76 0.24 17.82
N PRO A 27 -1.69 -0.31 18.42
CA PRO A 27 -0.35 0.23 18.22
C PRO A 27 0.02 0.07 16.74
N LEU A 28 0.30 1.20 16.08
CA LEU A 28 0.78 1.25 14.71
C LEU A 28 2.29 1.54 14.73
N SER A 29 3.04 0.83 13.90
CA SER A 29 4.43 1.14 13.57
C SER A 29 4.53 2.54 12.94
N ASP A 30 5.70 3.18 13.06
CA ASP A 30 5.92 4.49 12.45
C ASP A 30 5.81 4.44 10.93
N VAL A 31 6.17 3.31 10.32
CA VAL A 31 5.96 3.05 8.88
C VAL A 31 4.48 3.07 8.54
N GLU A 32 3.65 2.37 9.31
CA GLU A 32 2.19 2.30 9.09
C GLU A 32 1.54 3.67 9.26
N LYS A 33 2.00 4.47 10.22
CA LYS A 33 1.53 5.86 10.41
C LYS A 33 1.85 6.72 9.19
N VAL A 34 3.06 6.61 8.63
CA VAL A 34 3.45 7.35 7.41
C VAL A 34 2.60 6.93 6.22
N LEU A 35 2.42 5.62 6.01
CA LEU A 35 1.57 5.08 4.95
C LEU A 35 0.12 5.61 5.05
N LEU A 36 -0.45 5.64 6.26
CA LEU A 36 -1.80 6.18 6.48
C LEU A 36 -1.90 7.69 6.24
N ARG A 37 -0.84 8.45 6.49
CA ARG A 37 -0.77 9.90 6.20
C ARG A 37 -0.62 10.18 4.70
N LYS A 38 0.09 9.31 3.98
CA LYS A 38 0.38 9.45 2.54
C LYS A 38 -0.56 8.64 1.65
N ARG A 39 -1.69 8.15 2.20
CA ARG A 39 -2.70 7.37 1.49
C ARG A 39 -3.19 8.01 0.18
N ALA A 40 -3.25 9.34 0.12
CA ALA A 40 -3.64 10.07 -1.09
C ALA A 40 -2.76 9.72 -2.29
N ILE A 41 -1.45 9.51 -2.09
CA ILE A 41 -0.53 9.12 -3.17
C ILE A 41 -0.87 7.73 -3.72
N ILE A 42 -1.18 6.79 -2.83
CA ILE A 42 -1.58 5.42 -3.21
C ILE A 42 -2.91 5.46 -3.98
N GLU A 43 -3.86 6.29 -3.53
CA GLU A 43 -5.14 6.50 -4.21
C GLU A 43 -4.93 7.11 -5.60
N THR A 44 -4.05 8.11 -5.75
CA THR A 44 -3.70 8.70 -7.05
C THR A 44 -3.12 7.68 -8.02
N VAL A 45 -2.17 6.84 -7.58
CA VAL A 45 -1.61 5.78 -8.44
C VAL A 45 -2.69 4.81 -8.91
N ASN A 46 -3.59 4.41 -8.00
CA ASN A 46 -4.69 3.51 -8.35
C ASN A 46 -5.67 4.17 -9.35
N ASP A 47 -5.95 5.46 -9.18
CA ASP A 47 -6.81 6.21 -10.11
C ASP A 47 -6.15 6.38 -11.49
N GLU A 48 -4.84 6.61 -11.56
CA GLU A 48 -4.09 6.66 -12.82
C GLU A 48 -4.12 5.30 -13.55
N LEU A 49 -3.87 4.21 -12.83
CA LEU A 49 -3.94 2.85 -13.40
C LEU A 49 -5.35 2.51 -13.90
N LYS A 50 -6.38 2.91 -13.14
CA LYS A 50 -7.77 2.65 -13.53
C LYS A 50 -8.20 3.49 -14.73
N ASN A 51 -8.01 4.80 -14.66
CA ASN A 51 -8.61 5.74 -15.61
C ASN A 51 -7.72 6.01 -16.83
N ILE A 52 -6.39 6.05 -16.66
CA ILE A 52 -5.46 6.35 -17.75
C ILE A 52 -5.00 5.06 -18.43
N CYS A 53 -4.58 4.06 -17.65
CA CYS A 53 -4.13 2.78 -18.20
C CYS A 53 -5.28 1.80 -18.49
N GLN A 54 -6.54 2.17 -18.19
CA GLN A 54 -7.75 1.37 -18.46
C GLN A 54 -7.64 -0.09 -17.96
N VAL A 55 -7.03 -0.28 -16.79
CA VAL A 55 -6.88 -1.62 -16.18
C VAL A 55 -8.25 -2.25 -15.92
N GLU A 56 -9.22 -1.46 -15.47
CA GLU A 56 -10.60 -1.90 -15.26
C GLU A 56 -11.37 -1.79 -16.59
N HIS A 57 -11.30 -2.86 -17.38
CA HIS A 57 -12.06 -2.95 -18.61
C HIS A 57 -13.32 -3.81 -18.38
N THR A 58 -14.50 -3.30 -18.76
CA THR A 58 -15.77 -4.00 -18.50
C THR A 58 -15.97 -5.26 -19.34
N ARG A 59 -15.16 -5.49 -20.38
CA ARG A 59 -15.28 -6.60 -21.33
C ARG A 59 -14.04 -7.47 -21.42
N HIS A 60 -13.74 -8.21 -20.36
CA HIS A 60 -12.78 -9.29 -20.42
C HIS A 60 -13.49 -10.57 -20.91
N ARG A 61 -13.23 -10.96 -22.16
CA ARG A 61 -13.79 -12.20 -22.74
C ARG A 61 -12.99 -13.46 -22.36
N SER A 62 -11.77 -13.29 -21.83
CA SER A 62 -10.90 -14.35 -21.33
C SER A 62 -9.96 -13.81 -20.24
N ILE A 63 -9.47 -14.71 -19.39
CA ILE A 63 -8.50 -14.39 -18.33
C ILE A 63 -7.14 -14.03 -18.94
N ASP A 64 -6.73 -14.71 -20.01
CA ASP A 64 -5.45 -14.43 -20.70
C ASP A 64 -5.41 -12.99 -21.24
N ASN A 65 -6.50 -12.51 -21.81
CA ASN A 65 -6.60 -11.13 -22.29
C ASN A 65 -6.60 -10.12 -21.14
N PHE A 66 -7.11 -10.49 -19.97
CA PHE A 66 -7.01 -9.66 -18.77
C PHE A 66 -5.55 -9.55 -18.28
N LEU A 67 -4.80 -10.65 -18.26
CA LEU A 67 -3.39 -10.64 -17.88
C LEU A 67 -2.54 -9.80 -18.85
N ILE A 68 -2.75 -9.93 -20.16
CA ILE A 68 -2.08 -9.10 -21.16
C ILE A 68 -2.43 -7.62 -20.97
N ASN A 69 -3.69 -7.30 -20.66
CA ASN A 69 -4.10 -5.92 -20.38
C ASN A 69 -3.39 -5.35 -19.13
N ILE A 70 -3.26 -6.13 -18.05
CA ILE A 70 -2.50 -5.70 -16.87
C ILE A 70 -1.03 -5.44 -17.22
N LEU A 71 -0.39 -6.36 -17.96
CA LEU A 71 1.00 -6.20 -18.37
C LEU A 71 1.19 -4.95 -19.25
N GLY A 72 0.28 -4.71 -20.19
CA GLY A 72 0.26 -3.51 -21.02
C GLY A 72 0.07 -2.23 -20.22
N ALA A 73 -0.84 -2.24 -19.24
CA ALA A 73 -1.08 -1.11 -18.35
C ALA A 73 0.13 -0.78 -17.46
N LEU A 74 0.82 -1.80 -16.94
CA LEU A 74 2.06 -1.63 -16.19
C LEU A 74 3.20 -1.09 -17.06
N ALA A 75 3.31 -1.60 -18.30
CA ALA A 75 4.27 -1.10 -19.27
C ALA A 75 3.99 0.37 -19.62
N ALA A 76 2.73 0.73 -19.88
CA ALA A 76 2.32 2.11 -20.15
C ALA A 76 2.63 3.04 -18.97
N TYR A 77 2.30 2.62 -17.74
CA TYR A 77 2.61 3.38 -16.52
C TYR A 77 4.12 3.59 -16.33
N SER A 78 4.95 2.62 -16.74
CA SER A 78 6.41 2.76 -16.72
C SER A 78 6.90 3.96 -17.55
N PHE A 79 6.23 4.30 -18.65
CA PHE A 79 6.60 5.42 -19.52
C PHE A 79 6.05 6.78 -19.06
N PHE A 80 5.32 6.85 -17.94
CA PHE A 80 4.78 8.13 -17.47
C PHE A 80 5.87 9.09 -17.01
N PRO A 81 5.79 10.38 -17.39
CA PRO A 81 6.84 11.37 -17.11
C PRO A 81 6.92 11.74 -15.62
N LYS A 82 5.82 11.61 -14.88
CA LYS A 82 5.76 11.88 -13.44
C LYS A 82 5.14 10.68 -12.74
N LYS A 83 5.90 10.11 -11.81
CA LYS A 83 5.42 9.04 -10.93
C LYS A 83 5.30 9.60 -9.52
N PRO A 84 4.10 9.64 -8.94
CA PRO A 84 3.94 10.13 -7.59
C PRO A 84 4.71 9.19 -6.65
N SER A 85 5.61 9.76 -5.86
CA SER A 85 6.49 9.02 -4.96
C SER A 85 6.38 9.58 -3.56
N ILE A 86 6.62 8.71 -2.59
CA ILE A 86 6.70 9.12 -1.18
C ILE A 86 8.18 9.20 -0.84
N ASN A 87 8.69 10.41 -0.63
CA ASN A 87 10.04 10.59 -0.12
C ASN A 87 10.02 10.29 1.40
N VAL A 88 10.22 9.02 1.77
CA VAL A 88 10.39 8.59 3.15
C VAL A 88 11.71 7.87 3.24
N GLU A 89 12.66 8.47 3.94
CA GLU A 89 13.86 7.78 4.37
C GLU A 89 13.46 6.98 5.61
N PHE A 90 13.17 5.70 5.43
CA PHE A 90 13.02 4.81 6.58
C PHE A 90 14.41 4.68 7.21
N GLU A 91 14.68 5.36 8.31
CA GLU A 91 15.89 5.10 9.08
C GLU A 91 15.91 3.61 9.42
N THR A 92 16.77 2.86 8.71
CA THR A 92 17.20 1.56 9.16
C THR A 92 17.91 1.82 10.48
N LYS A 93 17.23 1.57 11.60
CA LYS A 93 17.88 1.57 12.91
C LYS A 93 19.15 0.73 12.79
N ASN A 94 20.30 1.40 12.74
CA ASN A 94 21.57 0.77 12.95
C ASN A 94 21.43 0.00 14.26
N LYS A 95 21.71 -1.32 14.24
CA LYS A 95 21.62 -2.23 15.41
C LYS A 95 22.59 -1.87 16.55
N ASN A 96 23.18 -0.68 16.52
CA ASN A 96 24.20 -0.20 17.45
C ASN A 96 23.70 0.97 18.33
N GLN A 97 22.39 1.03 18.64
CA GLN A 97 21.91 1.92 19.70
C GLN A 97 22.23 1.31 21.08
N LEU A 98 23.47 1.58 21.47
CA LEU A 98 24.12 1.61 22.79
C LEU A 98 23.26 1.26 24.02
N ASN A 99 23.78 0.30 24.79
CA ASN A 99 23.56 0.15 26.23
C ASN A 99 23.83 1.50 26.92
N LEU A 100 22.80 2.26 27.29
CA LEU A 100 22.94 3.48 28.10
C LEU A 100 22.12 3.43 29.40
N PHE A 101 21.77 2.23 29.87
CA PHE A 101 21.20 2.00 31.19
C PHE A 101 21.85 0.77 31.83
N ALA A 102 23.16 0.87 32.08
CA ALA A 102 23.90 -0.01 32.97
C ALA A 102 24.95 0.83 33.69
N ALA A 103 24.50 1.58 34.70
CA ALA A 103 25.29 2.15 35.79
C ALA A 103 24.40 2.18 37.02
#